data_AF-A0A0U1LRW0-F1
#
_entry.id   AF-A0A0U1LRW0-F1
#
_cell.length_a   1.000
_cell.length_b   1.000
_cell.length_c   1.000
_cell.angle_alpha   90.00
_cell.angle_beta   90.00
_cell.angle_gamma   90.00
#
_symmetry.space_group_name_H-M   'P 1'
#
loop_
_entity.id
_entity.type
_entity.pdbx_description
1 polymer ?
#
loop_
_entity_poly.entity_id
_entity_poly.type
_entity_poly.pdbx_seq_one_letter_code
_entity_poly.pdbx_strand_id
1 'polypeptide(L)'
;MHFFQVLFFLLVPLFALANPAPAPQATISSTALTDLEDLVNNAKTLLSQDSINNIETTLTGAATLLSGSTANDTKTLLTEVSGLLTPELVSAVTKLVTADNVNKLNDIVDNAHALLTANFVNQTVTLIDDVTPLVSDVSKVLGGLLSALLG
;
A
#
# COMPACT_ATOMS: atom_id res chain seq x y z
N MET A 1 75.53 31.00 97.00
CA MET A 1 76.39 31.37 95.86
C MET A 1 75.80 30.74 94.62
N HIS A 2 75.03 31.53 93.87
CA HIS A 2 74.69 31.26 92.47
C HIS A 2 75.98 31.09 91.65
N PHE A 3 75.94 30.40 90.51
CA PHE A 3 76.45 30.87 89.21
C PHE A 3 76.53 29.71 88.18
N PHE A 4 76.21 30.03 86.92
CA PHE A 4 76.12 29.21 85.69
C PHE A 4 74.86 28.32 85.59
N GLN A 5 73.78 28.62 84.85
CA GLN A 5 73.54 29.39 83.63
C GLN A 5 74.35 28.91 82.40
N VAL A 6 73.62 28.74 81.28
CA VAL A 6 74.05 28.61 79.88
C VAL A 6 73.89 27.19 79.26
N LEU A 7 72.75 27.06 78.57
CA LEU A 7 72.63 26.64 77.16
C LEU A 7 72.93 25.19 76.78
N PHE A 8 71.87 24.40 76.65
CA PHE A 8 71.76 23.48 75.52
C PHE A 8 70.33 23.47 74.99
N PHE A 9 70.06 24.39 74.08
CA PHE A 9 69.05 24.22 73.04
C PHE A 9 69.62 23.16 72.09
N LEU A 10 68.94 22.03 71.88
CA LEU A 10 68.75 21.44 70.55
C LEU A 10 67.97 20.12 70.60
N LEU A 11 66.84 20.14 69.89
CA LEU A 11 66.36 19.05 69.05
C LEU A 11 65.80 17.81 69.75
N VAL A 12 64.56 17.89 70.22
CA VAL A 12 63.70 16.70 70.32
C VAL A 12 63.26 16.35 68.89
N PRO A 13 63.51 15.13 68.39
CA PRO A 13 63.09 14.73 67.05
C PRO A 13 61.56 14.59 67.01
N LEU A 14 60.97 15.04 65.90
CA LEU A 14 59.62 14.68 65.49
C LEU A 14 59.53 13.14 65.42
N PHE A 15 59.00 12.50 66.44
CA PHE A 15 58.46 11.15 66.34
C PHE A 15 56.96 11.26 66.05
N ALA A 16 56.62 11.56 64.79
CA ALA A 16 55.30 11.20 64.28
C ALA A 16 55.31 9.68 64.11
N LEU A 17 54.62 8.94 65.00
CA LEU A 17 54.31 7.53 64.78
C LEU A 17 53.68 7.40 63.39
N ALA A 18 54.29 6.59 62.52
CA ALA A 18 53.67 6.15 61.29
C ALA A 18 52.40 5.38 61.64
N ASN A 19 51.26 6.07 61.72
CA ASN A 19 49.96 5.43 61.74
C ASN A 19 49.82 4.69 60.39
N PRO A 20 49.58 3.37 60.38
CA PRO A 20 49.36 2.66 59.12
C PRO A 20 48.21 3.36 58.39
N ALA A 21 48.43 3.73 57.12
CA ALA A 21 47.38 4.32 56.31
C ALA A 21 46.15 3.39 56.36
N PRO A 22 44.94 3.90 56.65
CA PRO A 22 43.75 3.06 56.69
C PRO A 22 43.65 2.33 55.34
N ALA A 23 43.43 1.02 55.39
CA ALA A 23 43.26 0.20 54.20
C ALA A 23 42.19 0.84 53.30
N PRO A 24 42.36 0.87 51.96
CA PRO A 24 41.41 1.51 51.06
C PRO A 24 40.02 0.94 51.30
N GLN A 25 39.15 1.76 51.88
CA GLN A 25 37.77 1.39 52.12
C GLN A 25 37.06 1.35 50.77
N ALA A 26 36.43 0.22 50.45
CA ALA A 26 35.56 0.12 49.30
C ALA A 26 34.33 1.01 49.55
N THR A 27 34.43 2.27 49.13
CA THR A 27 33.32 3.22 49.21
C THR A 27 32.40 2.97 48.03
N ILE A 28 31.23 2.38 48.28
CA ILE A 28 30.19 2.37 47.25
C ILE A 28 29.61 3.78 47.16
N SER A 29 29.67 4.38 45.97
CA SER A 29 29.12 5.70 45.72
C SER A 29 27.60 5.68 45.90
N SER A 30 27.06 6.68 46.61
CA SER A 30 25.61 6.84 46.77
C SER A 30 24.87 6.93 45.44
N THR A 31 25.51 7.48 44.41
CA THR A 31 24.97 7.55 43.04
C THR A 31 24.77 6.16 42.42
N ALA A 32 25.70 5.23 42.64
CA ALA A 32 25.57 3.86 42.15
C ALA A 32 24.46 3.09 42.87
N LEU A 33 24.15 3.45 44.11
CA LEU A 33 22.99 2.93 44.84
C LEU A 33 21.68 3.50 44.26
N THR A 34 21.61 4.80 43.96
CA THR A 34 20.44 5.42 43.35
C THR A 34 20.17 4.85 41.95
N ASP A 35 21.19 4.72 41.11
CA ASP A 35 21.04 4.13 39.77
C ASP A 35 20.54 2.67 39.83
N LEU A 36 21.00 1.91 40.82
CA LEU A 36 20.54 0.54 41.05
C LEU A 36 19.08 0.52 41.52
N GLU A 37 18.68 1.45 42.38
CA GLU A 37 17.30 1.60 42.83
C GLU A 37 16.37 1.95 41.66
N ASP A 38 16.78 2.89 40.80
CA ASP A 38 16.05 3.27 39.60
C ASP A 38 15.93 2.11 38.60
N LEU A 39 17.02 1.36 38.38
CA LEU A 39 17.00 0.16 37.54
C LEU A 39 16.02 -0.88 38.07
N VAL A 40 16.03 -1.13 39.39
CA VAL A 40 15.12 -2.08 40.05
C VAL A 40 13.68 -1.61 39.94
N ASN A 41 13.40 -0.31 40.08
CA ASN A 41 12.06 0.25 39.96
C ASN A 41 11.52 0.18 38.52
N ASN A 42 12.38 0.44 37.53
CA ASN A 42 12.05 0.29 36.11
C ASN A 42 11.81 -1.18 35.75
N ALA A 43 12.64 -2.10 36.25
CA ALA A 43 12.46 -3.54 36.07
C ALA A 43 11.15 -4.03 36.72
N LYS A 44 10.80 -3.56 37.92
CA LYS A 44 9.50 -3.87 38.56
C LYS A 44 8.32 -3.38 37.72
N THR A 45 8.43 -2.23 37.08
CA THR A 45 7.38 -1.69 36.21
C THR A 45 7.20 -2.55 34.95
N LEU A 46 8.30 -2.96 34.30
CA LEU A 46 8.27 -3.86 33.14
C LEU A 46 7.79 -5.27 33.49
N LEU A 47 8.15 -5.76 34.68
CA LEU A 47 7.77 -7.10 35.18
C LEU A 47 6.47 -7.08 35.99
N SER A 48 5.77 -5.93 36.05
CA SER A 48 4.46 -5.85 36.69
C SER A 48 3.44 -6.70 35.93
N GLN A 49 2.43 -7.18 36.65
CA GLN A 49 1.40 -8.05 36.07
C GLN A 49 0.69 -7.38 34.88
N ASP A 50 0.42 -6.07 34.97
CA ASP A 50 -0.25 -5.32 33.90
C ASP A 50 0.60 -5.23 32.63
N SER A 51 1.91 -4.94 32.78
CA SER A 51 2.84 -4.92 31.64
C SER A 51 2.93 -6.28 30.96
N ILE A 52 3.05 -7.36 31.75
CA ILE A 52 3.09 -8.73 31.24
C ILE A 52 1.78 -9.08 30.51
N ASN A 53 0.62 -8.79 31.10
CA ASN A 53 -0.69 -9.07 30.51
C ASN A 53 -0.91 -8.30 29.19
N ASN A 54 -0.48 -7.04 29.14
CA ASN A 54 -0.58 -6.22 27.93
C ASN A 54 0.32 -6.75 26.81
N ILE A 55 1.55 -7.16 27.15
CA ILE A 55 2.48 -7.78 26.20
C ILE A 55 1.93 -9.10 25.69
N GLU A 56 1.43 -9.97 26.58
CA GLU A 56 0.82 -11.24 26.21
C GLU A 56 -0.38 -11.06 25.29
N THR A 57 -1.29 -10.13 25.63
CA THR A 57 -2.46 -9.81 24.81
C THR A 57 -2.05 -9.28 23.44
N THR A 58 -1.07 -8.37 23.38
CA THR A 58 -0.57 -7.79 22.14
C THR A 58 0.10 -8.86 21.26
N LEU A 59 0.96 -9.69 21.85
CA LEU A 59 1.64 -10.78 21.15
C LEU A 59 0.66 -11.84 20.67
N THR A 60 -0.36 -12.19 21.46
CA THR A 60 -1.41 -13.13 21.07
C THR A 60 -2.28 -12.57 19.94
N GLY A 61 -2.65 -11.28 20.02
CA GLY A 61 -3.38 -10.60 18.96
C GLY A 61 -2.58 -10.53 17.66
N ALA A 62 -1.31 -10.14 17.73
CA ALA A 62 -0.41 -10.13 16.57
C ALA A 62 -0.18 -11.53 15.99
N ALA A 63 0.05 -12.53 16.85
CA ALA A 63 0.18 -13.92 16.43
C ALA A 63 -1.09 -14.37 15.70
N THR A 64 -2.28 -14.11 16.25
CA THR A 64 -3.56 -14.45 15.62
C THR A 64 -3.74 -13.76 14.26
N LEU A 65 -3.36 -12.49 14.12
CA LEU A 65 -3.42 -11.78 12.85
C LEU A 65 -2.44 -12.33 11.80
N LEU A 66 -1.24 -12.75 12.23
CA LEU A 66 -0.17 -13.24 11.34
C LEU A 66 -0.27 -14.74 11.03
N SER A 67 -0.80 -15.55 11.96
CA SER A 67 -0.95 -17.00 11.84
C SER A 67 -2.36 -17.45 11.49
N GLY A 68 -3.35 -16.58 11.66
CA GLY A 68 -4.73 -16.84 11.27
C GLY A 68 -4.91 -16.91 9.76
N SER A 69 -6.08 -17.37 9.32
CA SER A 69 -6.39 -17.46 7.90
C SER A 69 -6.29 -16.10 7.21
N THR A 70 -6.51 -14.97 7.91
CA THR A 70 -6.45 -13.61 7.38
C THR A 70 -5.23 -13.32 6.51
N ALA A 71 -4.01 -13.67 6.96
CA ALA A 71 -2.80 -13.42 6.17
C ALA A 71 -2.77 -14.28 4.89
N ASN A 72 -3.19 -15.53 4.99
CA ASN A 72 -3.25 -16.46 3.87
C ASN A 72 -4.38 -16.14 2.89
N ASP A 73 -5.55 -15.77 3.41
CA ASP A 73 -6.74 -15.37 2.68
C ASP A 73 -6.46 -14.05 1.94
N THR A 74 -5.82 -13.08 2.60
CA THR A 74 -5.37 -11.83 1.95
C THR A 74 -4.35 -12.11 0.84
N LYS A 75 -3.39 -13.01 1.09
CA LYS A 75 -2.42 -13.41 0.06
C LYS A 75 -3.10 -14.09 -1.14
N THR A 76 -4.08 -14.95 -0.87
CA THR A 76 -4.86 -15.65 -1.89
C THR A 76 -5.68 -14.65 -2.70
N LEU A 77 -6.44 -13.77 -2.05
CA LEU A 77 -7.21 -12.71 -2.69
C LEU A 77 -6.31 -11.80 -3.53
N LEU A 78 -5.16 -11.37 -3.00
CA LEU A 78 -4.22 -10.55 -3.74
C LEU A 78 -3.68 -11.28 -4.97
N THR A 79 -3.42 -12.58 -4.85
CA THR A 79 -2.95 -13.42 -5.98
C THR A 79 -4.05 -13.58 -7.04
N GLU A 80 -5.28 -13.86 -6.62
CA GLU A 80 -6.44 -13.99 -7.52
C GLU A 80 -6.75 -12.66 -8.22
N VAL A 81 -6.80 -11.56 -7.48
CA VAL A 81 -7.01 -10.21 -8.03
C VAL A 81 -5.88 -9.83 -8.98
N SER A 82 -4.62 -10.16 -8.67
CA SER A 82 -3.49 -9.92 -9.57
C SER A 82 -3.56 -10.78 -10.83
N GLY A 83 -4.05 -12.02 -10.71
CA GLY A 83 -4.30 -12.91 -11.84
C GLY A 83 -5.48 -12.47 -12.72
N LEU A 84 -6.46 -11.78 -12.17
CA LEU A 84 -7.56 -11.17 -12.92
C LEU A 84 -7.14 -9.84 -13.56
N LEU A 85 -6.47 -8.96 -12.80
CA LEU A 85 -6.01 -7.63 -13.24
C LEU A 85 -4.68 -7.69 -13.99
N THR A 86 -4.59 -8.59 -14.97
CA THR A 86 -3.40 -8.66 -15.84
C THR A 86 -3.24 -7.36 -16.64
N PRO A 87 -2.01 -6.90 -16.87
CA PRO A 87 -1.75 -5.73 -17.72
C PRO A 87 -2.38 -5.84 -19.11
N GLU A 88 -2.43 -7.06 -19.65
CA GLU A 88 -3.05 -7.38 -20.93
C GLU A 88 -4.56 -7.13 -20.90
N LEU A 89 -5.27 -7.63 -19.87
CA LEU A 89 -6.70 -7.40 -19.71
C LEU A 89 -6.99 -5.91 -19.51
N VAL A 90 -6.24 -5.24 -18.63
CA VAL A 90 -6.42 -3.81 -18.37
C VAL A 90 -6.18 -3.01 -19.65
N SER A 91 -5.16 -3.33 -20.45
CA SER A 91 -4.90 -2.68 -21.74
C SER A 91 -6.01 -2.93 -22.75
N ALA A 92 -6.49 -4.17 -22.88
CA ALA A 92 -7.57 -4.53 -23.80
C ALA A 92 -8.89 -3.81 -23.45
N VAL A 93 -9.27 -3.84 -22.17
CA VAL A 93 -10.46 -3.14 -21.66
C VAL A 93 -10.30 -1.64 -21.87
N THR A 94 -9.15 -1.06 -21.52
CA THR A 94 -8.89 0.38 -21.69
C THR A 94 -9.01 0.81 -23.14
N LYS A 95 -8.45 0.04 -24.09
CA LYS A 95 -8.61 0.30 -25.52
C LYS A 95 -10.09 0.29 -25.92
N LEU A 96 -10.86 -0.70 -25.46
CA LEU A 96 -12.28 -0.82 -25.81
C LEU A 96 -13.14 0.31 -25.21
N VAL A 97 -12.90 0.68 -23.95
CA VAL A 97 -13.73 1.66 -23.20
C VAL A 97 -13.22 3.10 -23.29
N THR A 98 -12.31 3.40 -24.22
CA THR A 98 -11.94 4.80 -24.50
C THR A 98 -13.16 5.61 -24.93
N ALA A 99 -13.20 6.89 -24.58
CA ALA A 99 -14.31 7.78 -24.96
C ALA A 99 -14.56 7.79 -26.48
N ASP A 100 -13.48 7.79 -27.28
CA ASP A 100 -13.57 7.73 -28.75
C ASP A 100 -14.23 6.43 -29.24
N ASN A 101 -13.85 5.28 -28.70
CA ASN A 101 -14.44 4.00 -29.09
C ASN A 101 -15.88 3.86 -28.59
N VAL A 102 -16.18 4.30 -27.38
CA VAL A 102 -17.55 4.30 -26.84
C VAL A 102 -18.46 5.19 -27.69
N ASN A 103 -18.00 6.39 -28.07
CA ASN A 103 -18.77 7.28 -28.93
C ASN A 103 -19.00 6.66 -30.32
N LYS A 104 -17.96 6.09 -30.94
CA LYS A 104 -18.10 5.36 -32.21
C LYS A 104 -19.08 4.19 -32.13
N LEU A 105 -19.04 3.43 -31.03
CA LEU A 105 -19.97 2.33 -30.80
C LEU A 105 -21.41 2.83 -30.64
N ASN A 106 -21.61 3.92 -29.88
CA ASN A 106 -22.93 4.55 -29.76
C ASN A 106 -23.44 5.06 -31.11
N ASP A 107 -22.60 5.74 -31.89
CA ASP A 107 -22.95 6.21 -33.24
C ASP A 107 -23.36 5.04 -34.15
N ILE A 108 -22.62 3.92 -34.10
CA ILE A 108 -22.97 2.71 -34.86
C ILE A 108 -24.31 2.16 -34.40
N VAL A 109 -24.53 2.06 -33.08
CA VAL A 109 -25.78 1.52 -32.50
C VAL A 109 -26.97 2.41 -32.87
N ASP A 110 -26.84 3.73 -32.82
CA ASP A 110 -27.89 4.68 -33.16
C ASP A 110 -28.22 4.63 -34.66
N ASN A 111 -27.20 4.59 -35.52
CA ASN A 111 -27.40 4.44 -36.96
C ASN A 111 -28.03 3.09 -37.30
N ALA A 112 -27.54 1.99 -36.69
CA ALA A 112 -28.12 0.67 -36.89
C ALA A 112 -29.58 0.64 -36.42
N HIS A 113 -29.89 1.25 -35.27
CA HIS A 113 -31.27 1.37 -34.80
C HIS A 113 -32.16 2.11 -35.80
N ALA A 114 -31.71 3.26 -36.32
CA ALA A 114 -32.44 4.03 -37.32
C ALA A 114 -32.72 3.22 -38.60
N LEU A 115 -31.71 2.50 -39.10
CA LEU A 115 -31.80 1.65 -40.30
C LEU A 115 -32.68 0.41 -40.09
N LEU A 116 -32.74 -0.11 -38.86
CA LEU A 116 -33.54 -1.30 -38.51
C LEU A 116 -34.97 -0.94 -38.04
N THR A 117 -35.35 0.36 -38.05
CA THR A 117 -36.73 0.74 -37.75
C THR A 117 -37.70 0.16 -38.78
N ALA A 118 -38.86 -0.31 -38.30
CA ALA A 118 -39.90 -0.87 -39.19
C ALA A 118 -40.30 0.12 -40.29
N ASN A 119 -40.36 1.42 -39.98
CA ASN A 119 -40.66 2.46 -40.96
C ASN A 119 -39.59 2.53 -42.07
N PHE A 120 -38.30 2.64 -41.73
CA PHE A 120 -37.22 2.73 -42.72
C PHE A 120 -37.14 1.45 -43.57
N VAL A 121 -37.23 0.27 -42.93
CA VAL A 121 -37.21 -1.01 -43.63
C VAL A 121 -38.39 -1.12 -44.61
N ASN A 122 -39.61 -0.81 -44.17
CA ASN A 122 -40.79 -0.87 -45.04
C ASN A 122 -40.69 0.12 -46.21
N GLN A 123 -40.27 1.36 -45.95
CA GLN A 123 -40.07 2.36 -47.02
C GLN A 123 -39.02 1.91 -48.03
N THR A 124 -37.93 1.28 -47.58
CA THR A 124 -36.88 0.77 -48.47
C THR A 124 -37.37 -0.42 -49.29
N VAL A 125 -38.09 -1.36 -48.68
CA VAL A 125 -38.69 -2.50 -49.39
C VAL A 125 -39.69 -2.01 -50.44
N THR A 126 -40.60 -1.09 -50.09
CA THR A 126 -41.55 -0.50 -51.04
C THR A 126 -40.83 0.20 -52.19
N LEU A 127 -39.79 0.98 -51.93
CA LEU A 127 -39.01 1.61 -52.98
C LEU A 127 -38.38 0.59 -53.94
N ILE A 128 -37.84 -0.52 -53.41
CA ILE A 128 -37.27 -1.61 -54.21
C ILE A 128 -38.37 -2.29 -55.06
N ASP A 129 -39.53 -2.56 -54.46
CA ASP A 129 -40.67 -3.19 -55.12
C ASP A 129 -41.22 -2.29 -56.26
N ASP A 130 -41.27 -0.98 -56.05
CA ASP A 130 -41.76 0.00 -57.04
C ASP A 130 -40.77 0.25 -58.18
N VAL A 131 -39.46 0.27 -57.90
CA VAL A 131 -38.42 0.54 -58.91
C VAL A 131 -38.17 -0.66 -59.82
N THR A 132 -38.31 -1.89 -59.30
CA THR A 132 -38.07 -3.12 -60.06
C THR A 132 -38.88 -3.21 -61.38
N PRO A 133 -40.22 -3.02 -61.39
CA PRO A 133 -41.00 -3.04 -62.63
C PRO A 133 -40.65 -1.85 -63.55
N LEU A 134 -40.35 -0.68 -62.98
CA LEU A 134 -40.00 0.51 -63.75
C LEU A 134 -38.73 0.29 -64.60
N VAL A 135 -37.70 -0.34 -64.01
CA VAL A 135 -36.47 -0.71 -64.74
C VAL A 135 -36.76 -1.70 -65.86
N SER A 136 -37.66 -2.67 -65.64
CA SER A 136 -38.07 -3.64 -66.66
C SER A 136 -38.79 -2.96 -67.83
N ASP A 137 -39.72 -2.06 -67.53
CA ASP A 137 -40.53 -1.39 -68.54
C ASP A 137 -39.71 -0.40 -69.37
N VAL A 138 -38.81 0.36 -68.73
CA VAL A 138 -37.84 1.21 -69.45
C VAL A 138 -36.98 0.37 -70.39
N SER A 139 -36.50 -0.79 -69.95
CA SER A 139 -35.71 -1.69 -70.79
C SER A 139 -36.48 -2.20 -72.02
N LYS A 140 -37.78 -2.53 -71.86
CA LYS A 140 -38.65 -2.93 -72.98
C LYS A 140 -38.88 -1.79 -73.95
N VAL A 141 -39.16 -0.58 -73.45
CA VAL A 141 -39.36 0.60 -74.31
C VAL A 141 -38.10 0.89 -75.12
N LEU A 142 -36.94 0.93 -74.48
CA LEU A 142 -35.66 1.14 -75.15
C LEU A 142 -35.37 0.04 -76.18
N GLY A 143 -35.60 -1.23 -75.83
CA GLY A 143 -35.44 -2.35 -76.76
C GLY A 143 -36.37 -2.25 -77.98
N GLY A 144 -37.62 -1.85 -77.77
CA GLY A 144 -38.58 -1.60 -78.85
C GLY A 144 -38.17 -0.45 -79.76
N LEU A 145 -37.71 0.67 -79.19
CA LEU A 145 -37.22 1.83 -79.94
C LEU A 145 -35.97 1.50 -80.77
N LEU A 146 -35.02 0.76 -80.20
CA LEU A 146 -33.82 0.32 -80.91
C LEU A 146 -34.16 -0.66 -82.04
N SER A 147 -35.09 -1.59 -81.78
CA SER A 147 -35.56 -2.53 -82.82
C SER A 147 -36.28 -1.81 -83.96
N ALA A 148 -37.06 -0.76 -83.66
CA ALA A 148 -37.74 0.06 -84.66
C ALA A 148 -36.79 1.00 -85.44
N LEU A 149 -35.61 1.30 -84.90
CA LEU A 149 -34.59 2.12 -85.56
C LEU A 149 -33.63 1.29 -86.43
N LEU A 150 -33.34 0.05 -86.02
CA LEU A 150 -32.35 -0.82 -86.66
C LEU A 150 -32.95 -1.86 -87.61
N GLY A 151 -34.25 -2.14 -87.51
CA GLY A 151 -35.00 -2.98 -88.44
C GLY A 151 -35.65 -2.18 -89.54
#